data_AF-A0A3G6ZPJ4-F1
#
_entry.id   AF-A0A3G6ZPJ4-F1
#
_cell.length_a   1.000
_cell.length_b   1.000
_cell.length_c   1.000
_cell.angle_alpha   90.00
_cell.angle_beta   90.00
_cell.angle_gamma   90.00
#
_symmetry.space_group_name_H-M   'P 1'
#
loop_
_entity.id
_entity.type
_entity.pdbx_description
1 polymer ?
#
loop_
_entity_poly.entity_id
_entity_poly.type
_entity_poly.pdbx_seq_one_letter_code
_entity_poly.pdbx_strand_id
1 'polypeptide(L)'
;MRTAPHRRGAPWAAVAGATLILAAITLAISAVASGIMADTVASVMTTLVVTAPSIVVGALLLLRRPFLWVGAQLVAVGAVPLITTVWAIPLWLADTVWTIVPSAISWPFWLIAPLLLAFTFPDGRALSRWWRLALWAVPAVVAGCLAGILLSPSEWRYSGLEPPPLPGEAVTTAVSVVSMAGLLGVLVLAVISVLLRYRRGDDVERLQVRWLGLGFLILPIGMVLALVSAALLGEAAVIGSVFLAATALALPLAIWVAVTRHGLYEIARVVSRTVLYAIVTAMVVGIYAVVVTSVTWLLPGLPALGVALATLVAAAAALPALRLVQRRIDRRFDRAHYDADEVVGAFGERLRTGTDPLTTPDDLTRAVERTLQPTSIGIWTTGARR
;
A
#
# COMPACT_ATOMS: atom_id res chain seq x y z
N MET A 1 -30.46 -21.21 9.73
CA MET A 1 -29.36 -20.24 9.70
C MET A 1 -28.23 -20.74 10.60
N ARG A 2 -27.12 -21.25 10.02
CA ARG A 2 -25.93 -21.66 10.77
C ARG A 2 -24.95 -20.49 10.81
N THR A 3 -24.82 -19.85 11.96
CA THR A 3 -23.77 -18.85 12.20
C THR A 3 -22.44 -19.57 12.31
N ALA A 4 -21.63 -19.48 11.25
CA ALA A 4 -20.26 -19.99 11.28
C ALA A 4 -19.44 -19.22 12.33
N PRO A 5 -18.58 -19.89 13.12
CA PRO A 5 -17.76 -19.22 14.10
C PRO A 5 -16.77 -18.26 13.42
N HIS A 6 -16.81 -16.99 13.82
CA HIS A 6 -15.79 -16.00 13.46
C HIS A 6 -14.45 -16.42 14.08
N ARG A 7 -13.68 -17.25 13.36
CA ARG A 7 -12.27 -17.47 13.67
C ARG A 7 -11.55 -16.14 13.53
N ARG A 8 -11.29 -15.47 14.65
CA ARG A 8 -10.38 -14.33 14.77
C ARG A 8 -8.95 -14.84 14.52
N GLY A 9 -8.64 -15.17 13.27
CA GLY A 9 -7.27 -15.41 12.85
C GLY A 9 -6.49 -14.11 13.05
N ALA A 10 -5.44 -14.15 13.88
CA ALA A 10 -4.55 -13.02 14.06
C ALA A 10 -4.04 -12.56 12.69
N PRO A 11 -3.96 -11.25 12.41
CA PRO A 11 -3.50 -10.73 11.13
C PRO A 11 -1.97 -10.83 11.03
N TRP A 12 -1.46 -12.06 11.00
CA TRP A 12 -0.04 -12.40 10.93
C TRP A 12 0.65 -11.69 9.76
N ALA A 13 -0.05 -11.43 8.66
CA ALA A 13 0.47 -10.70 7.51
C ALA A 13 0.65 -9.19 7.78
N ALA A 14 -0.22 -8.57 8.60
CA ALA A 14 -0.04 -7.17 9.01
C ALA A 14 1.10 -7.03 10.04
N VAL A 15 1.20 -7.99 10.96
CA VAL A 15 2.33 -8.08 11.91
C VAL A 15 3.62 -8.31 11.15
N ALA A 16 3.65 -9.25 10.20
CA ALA A 16 4.80 -9.53 9.34
C ALA A 16 5.22 -8.31 8.52
N GLY A 17 4.27 -7.58 7.93
CA GLY A 17 4.54 -6.34 7.19
C GLY A 17 5.13 -5.25 8.08
N ALA A 18 4.58 -5.04 9.28
CA ALA A 18 5.12 -4.09 10.24
C ALA A 18 6.52 -4.47 10.74
N THR A 19 6.74 -5.76 11.05
CA THR A 19 8.06 -6.27 11.44
C THR A 19 9.07 -6.16 10.32
N LEU A 20 8.66 -6.34 9.05
CA LEU A 20 9.53 -6.17 7.89
C LEU A 20 9.94 -4.70 7.69
N ILE A 21 9.01 -3.76 7.85
CA ILE A 21 9.35 -2.32 7.82
C ILE A 21 10.34 -1.98 8.94
N LEU A 22 10.05 -2.43 10.17
CA LEU A 22 10.93 -2.18 11.32
C LEU A 22 12.31 -2.81 11.14
N ALA A 23 12.38 -4.04 10.63
CA ALA A 23 13.64 -4.72 10.33
C ALA A 23 14.42 -3.99 9.24
N ALA A 24 13.77 -3.56 8.16
CA ALA A 24 14.41 -2.80 7.09
C ALA A 24 14.96 -1.45 7.57
N ILE A 25 14.18 -0.71 8.37
CA ILE A 25 14.62 0.54 9.00
C ILE A 25 15.82 0.29 9.92
N THR A 26 15.76 -0.74 10.76
CA THR A 26 16.84 -1.06 11.70
C THR A 26 18.11 -1.47 10.96
N LEU A 27 17.98 -2.25 9.87
CA LEU A 27 19.13 -2.65 9.06
C LEU A 27 19.73 -1.47 8.28
N ALA A 28 18.90 -0.55 7.79
CA ALA A 28 19.35 0.68 7.14
C ALA A 28 20.11 1.59 8.13
N ILE A 29 19.60 1.74 9.36
CA ILE A 29 20.28 2.51 10.42
C ILE A 29 21.62 1.85 10.78
N SER A 30 21.64 0.52 10.93
CA SER A 30 22.87 -0.23 11.19
C SER A 30 23.88 -0.14 10.03
N ALA A 31 23.40 -0.10 8.79
CA ALA A 31 24.23 0.08 7.59
C ALA A 31 24.90 1.46 7.52
N VAL A 32 24.16 2.51 7.88
CA VAL A 32 24.70 3.87 8.00
C VAL A 32 25.75 3.93 9.12
N ALA A 33 25.47 3.28 10.25
CA ALA A 33 26.37 3.25 11.40
C ALA A 33 27.66 2.45 11.14
N SER A 34 27.66 1.49 10.22
CA SER A 34 28.82 0.66 9.88
C SER A 34 29.70 1.23 8.75
N GLY A 35 29.38 2.41 8.21
CA GLY A 35 30.19 3.06 7.16
C GLY A 35 29.98 2.50 5.75
N ILE A 36 28.81 1.89 5.48
CA ILE A 36 28.44 1.41 4.14
C ILE A 36 28.30 2.59 3.17
N MET A 37 28.58 2.35 1.88
CA MET A 37 28.51 3.37 0.82
C MET A 37 27.16 4.11 0.83
N ALA A 38 27.23 5.44 0.67
CA ALA A 38 26.06 6.33 0.66
C ALA A 38 25.00 5.91 -0.38
N ASP A 39 25.43 5.35 -1.51
CA ASP A 39 24.54 4.90 -2.59
C ASP A 39 23.63 3.73 -2.17
N THR A 40 24.15 2.79 -1.36
CA THR A 40 23.35 1.67 -0.83
C THR A 40 22.28 2.16 0.13
N VAL A 41 22.63 3.13 0.99
CA VAL A 41 21.68 3.76 1.91
C VAL A 41 20.60 4.51 1.12
N ALA A 42 21.01 5.29 0.12
CA ALA A 42 20.08 6.03 -0.74
C ALA A 42 19.11 5.10 -1.48
N SER A 43 19.58 3.96 -1.98
CA SER A 43 18.75 2.93 -2.63
C SER A 43 17.71 2.34 -1.68
N VAL A 44 18.13 1.93 -0.47
CA VAL A 44 17.22 1.38 0.54
C VAL A 44 16.17 2.40 0.98
N MET A 45 16.58 3.65 1.20
CA MET A 45 15.66 4.73 1.57
C MET A 45 14.67 5.06 0.44
N THR A 46 15.14 5.09 -0.81
CA THR A 46 14.28 5.31 -1.97
C THR A 46 13.26 4.19 -2.11
N THR A 47 13.70 2.93 -2.02
CA THR A 47 12.80 1.77 -2.08
C THR A 47 11.80 1.78 -0.92
N LEU A 48 12.24 2.12 0.30
CA LEU A 48 11.34 2.26 1.45
C LEU A 48 10.27 3.33 1.20
N VAL A 49 10.64 4.52 0.72
CA VAL A 49 9.70 5.61 0.45
C VAL A 49 8.69 5.22 -0.64
N VAL A 50 9.15 4.57 -1.70
CA VAL A 50 8.31 4.11 -2.82
C VAL A 50 7.37 2.98 -2.42
N THR A 51 7.81 2.05 -1.57
CA THR A 51 7.06 0.84 -1.22
C THR A 51 6.22 0.95 0.04
N ALA A 52 6.55 1.88 0.96
CA ALA A 52 5.82 2.08 2.21
C ALA A 52 4.31 2.30 2.01
N PRO A 53 3.83 3.07 1.01
CA PRO A 53 2.40 3.21 0.77
C PRO A 53 1.69 1.87 0.52
N SER A 54 2.31 0.96 -0.24
CA SER A 54 1.81 -0.39 -0.48
C SER A 54 1.71 -1.21 0.80
N ILE A 55 2.77 -1.22 1.61
CA ILE A 55 2.78 -1.98 2.87
C ILE A 55 1.75 -1.42 3.86
N VAL A 56 1.68 -0.09 4.00
CA VAL A 56 0.75 0.56 4.93
C VAL A 56 -0.70 0.30 4.52
N VAL A 57 -1.08 0.58 3.27
CA VAL A 57 -2.46 0.37 2.81
C VAL A 57 -2.83 -1.11 2.87
N GLY A 58 -1.93 -2.01 2.48
CA GLY A 58 -2.15 -3.45 2.55
C GLY A 58 -2.33 -3.96 3.99
N ALA A 59 -1.50 -3.48 4.93
CA ALA A 59 -1.62 -3.82 6.34
C ALA A 59 -2.93 -3.31 6.94
N LEU A 60 -3.36 -2.08 6.61
CA LEU A 60 -4.65 -1.53 7.05
C LEU A 60 -5.83 -2.36 6.56
N LEU A 61 -5.78 -2.83 5.31
CA LEU A 61 -6.77 -3.74 4.75
C LEU A 61 -6.83 -5.05 5.55
N LEU A 62 -5.68 -5.66 5.84
CA LEU A 62 -5.59 -6.93 6.57
C LEU A 62 -5.99 -6.82 8.04
N LEU A 63 -5.69 -5.71 8.71
CA LEU A 63 -6.11 -5.47 10.10
C LEU A 63 -7.65 -5.45 10.25
N ARG A 64 -8.37 -5.11 9.18
CA ARG A 64 -9.84 -5.04 9.19
C ARG A 64 -10.50 -6.24 8.54
N ARG A 65 -9.94 -6.74 7.44
CA ARG A 65 -10.39 -7.91 6.71
C ARG A 65 -9.21 -8.89 6.60
N PRO A 66 -8.93 -9.70 7.65
CA PRO A 66 -7.74 -10.55 7.71
C PRO A 66 -7.68 -11.62 6.61
N PHE A 67 -8.82 -11.93 5.98
CA PHE A 67 -8.92 -12.88 4.87
C PHE A 67 -8.98 -12.22 3.48
N LEU A 68 -8.76 -10.90 3.41
CA LEU A 68 -8.71 -10.18 2.14
C LEU A 68 -7.33 -10.37 1.50
N TRP A 69 -7.26 -11.31 0.55
CA TRP A 69 -6.05 -11.60 -0.22
C TRP A 69 -5.45 -10.37 -0.92
N VAL A 70 -6.29 -9.42 -1.35
CA VAL A 70 -5.84 -8.15 -1.96
C VAL A 70 -4.94 -7.36 -1.01
N GLY A 71 -5.25 -7.34 0.29
CA GLY A 71 -4.41 -6.67 1.29
C GLY A 71 -3.04 -7.34 1.44
N ALA A 72 -2.99 -8.67 1.45
CA ALA A 72 -1.73 -9.43 1.51
C ALA A 72 -0.88 -9.25 0.23
N GLN A 73 -1.53 -9.25 -0.93
CA GLN A 73 -0.87 -8.98 -2.21
C GLN A 73 -0.29 -7.56 -2.22
N LEU A 74 -1.03 -6.56 -1.75
CA LEU A 74 -0.54 -5.19 -1.68
C LEU A 74 0.63 -5.04 -0.70
N VAL A 75 0.62 -5.73 0.45
CA VAL A 75 1.80 -5.81 1.33
C VAL A 75 2.98 -6.41 0.57
N ALA A 76 2.78 -7.50 -0.18
CA ALA A 76 3.84 -8.15 -0.94
C ALA A 76 4.42 -7.25 -2.06
N VAL A 77 3.60 -6.41 -2.71
CA VAL A 77 4.07 -5.41 -3.69
C VAL A 77 5.14 -4.51 -3.10
N GLY A 78 5.01 -4.12 -1.83
CA GLY A 78 5.99 -3.27 -1.17
C GLY A 78 7.10 -4.04 -0.43
N ALA A 79 6.75 -5.15 0.22
CA ALA A 79 7.68 -5.90 1.04
C ALA A 79 8.75 -6.63 0.23
N VAL A 80 8.40 -7.20 -0.95
CA VAL A 80 9.36 -7.97 -1.76
C VAL A 80 10.52 -7.09 -2.25
N PRO A 81 10.30 -5.91 -2.86
CA PRO A 81 11.41 -5.02 -3.23
C PRO A 81 12.26 -4.61 -2.03
N LEU A 82 11.61 -4.26 -0.91
CA LEU A 82 12.31 -3.85 0.31
C LEU A 82 13.21 -4.97 0.85
N ILE A 83 12.71 -6.21 0.91
CA ILE A 83 13.49 -7.38 1.31
C ILE A 83 14.69 -7.54 0.38
N THR A 84 14.49 -7.50 -0.94
CA THR A 84 15.59 -7.69 -1.89
C THR A 84 16.64 -6.58 -1.81
N THR A 85 16.26 -5.32 -1.56
CA THR A 85 17.22 -4.23 -1.38
C THR A 85 17.98 -4.34 -0.07
N VAL A 86 17.30 -4.76 1.00
CA VAL A 86 17.95 -4.99 2.30
C VAL A 86 18.92 -6.17 2.23
N TRP A 87 18.59 -7.17 1.42
CA TRP A 87 19.43 -8.34 1.23
C TRP A 87 20.73 -8.05 0.47
N ALA A 88 20.80 -6.93 -0.25
CA ALA A 88 22.02 -6.47 -0.92
C ALA A 88 23.03 -5.77 0.02
N ILE A 89 22.65 -5.47 1.26
CA ILE A 89 23.46 -4.70 2.22
C ILE A 89 24.64 -5.50 2.81
N PRO A 90 24.49 -6.77 3.24
CA PRO A 90 25.50 -7.40 4.07
C PRO A 90 26.76 -7.78 3.28
N LEU A 91 27.92 -7.21 3.63
CA LEU A 91 29.22 -7.46 3.00
C LEU A 91 29.69 -8.93 3.10
N TRP A 92 29.21 -9.69 4.08
CA TRP A 92 29.56 -11.12 4.24
C TRP A 92 28.86 -12.04 3.22
N LEU A 93 27.88 -11.53 2.48
CA LEU A 93 27.32 -12.22 1.33
C LEU A 93 28.12 -11.94 0.05
N ALA A 94 29.05 -10.99 0.05
CA ALA A 94 29.91 -10.71 -1.09
C ALA A 94 30.64 -11.97 -1.56
N ASP A 95 30.81 -12.11 -2.87
CA ASP A 95 31.46 -13.26 -3.53
C ASP A 95 30.79 -14.63 -3.27
N THR A 96 29.64 -14.68 -2.60
CA THR A 96 28.83 -15.89 -2.49
C THR A 96 27.80 -15.98 -3.62
N VAL A 97 27.30 -17.19 -3.88
CA VAL A 97 26.21 -17.41 -4.84
C VAL A 97 24.94 -16.60 -4.51
N TRP A 98 24.79 -16.15 -3.26
CA TRP A 98 23.61 -15.40 -2.82
C TRP A 98 23.60 -13.94 -3.30
N THR A 99 24.74 -13.40 -3.78
CA THR A 99 24.81 -12.08 -4.41
C THR A 99 23.96 -11.98 -5.67
N ILE A 100 23.77 -13.10 -6.39
CA ILE A 100 23.02 -13.14 -7.65
C ILE A 100 21.55 -12.78 -7.47
N VAL A 101 21.02 -12.93 -6.25
CA VAL A 101 19.58 -12.74 -6.02
C VAL A 101 19.16 -11.27 -6.03
N PRO A 102 19.78 -10.36 -5.26
CA PRO A 102 19.48 -8.94 -5.39
C PRO A 102 19.85 -8.37 -6.76
N SER A 103 20.94 -8.84 -7.39
CA SER A 103 21.48 -8.28 -8.64
C SER A 103 20.73 -8.71 -9.91
N ALA A 104 20.37 -9.98 -10.04
CA ALA A 104 19.83 -10.55 -11.29
C ALA A 104 18.43 -11.17 -11.14
N ILE A 105 18.12 -11.79 -9.99
CA ILE A 105 16.91 -12.61 -9.79
C ILE A 105 15.77 -11.81 -9.11
N SER A 106 16.00 -10.58 -8.67
CA SER A 106 15.05 -9.82 -7.86
C SER A 106 13.81 -9.34 -8.63
N TRP A 107 13.99 -8.83 -9.85
CA TRP A 107 12.92 -8.19 -10.62
C TRP A 107 11.72 -9.09 -10.97
N PRO A 108 11.86 -10.40 -11.30
CA PRO A 108 10.70 -11.25 -11.60
C PRO A 108 9.81 -11.46 -10.36
N PHE A 109 10.41 -11.51 -9.16
CA PHE A 109 9.65 -11.61 -7.91
C PHE A 109 8.77 -10.39 -7.67
N TRP A 110 9.23 -9.21 -8.07
CA TRP A 110 8.51 -7.95 -7.89
C TRP A 110 7.23 -7.90 -8.73
N LEU A 111 7.15 -8.69 -9.81
CA LEU A 111 5.99 -8.77 -10.70
C LEU A 111 4.90 -9.74 -10.21
N ILE A 112 5.23 -10.69 -9.33
CA ILE A 112 4.27 -11.71 -8.85
C ILE A 112 3.06 -11.04 -8.19
N ALA A 113 3.31 -10.21 -7.17
CA ALA A 113 2.24 -9.62 -6.38
C ALA A 113 1.35 -8.66 -7.20
N PRO A 114 1.89 -7.73 -8.02
CA PRO A 114 1.10 -6.90 -8.93
C PRO A 114 0.26 -7.72 -9.91
N LEU A 115 0.85 -8.74 -10.56
CA LEU A 115 0.12 -9.57 -11.54
C LEU A 115 -1.02 -10.35 -10.88
N LEU A 116 -0.76 -10.97 -9.73
CA LEU A 116 -1.81 -11.67 -9.00
C LEU A 116 -2.92 -10.71 -8.57
N LEU A 117 -2.59 -9.49 -8.14
CA LEU A 117 -3.56 -8.45 -7.79
C LEU A 117 -4.44 -8.09 -9.01
N ALA A 118 -3.86 -8.04 -10.22
CA ALA A 118 -4.60 -7.78 -11.46
C ALA A 118 -5.67 -8.83 -11.76
N PHE A 119 -5.38 -10.10 -11.42
CA PHE A 119 -6.32 -11.20 -11.63
C PHE A 119 -7.36 -11.35 -10.52
N THR A 120 -7.04 -10.98 -9.27
CA THR A 120 -7.89 -11.23 -8.09
C THR A 120 -8.76 -10.05 -7.69
N PHE A 121 -8.41 -8.82 -8.05
CA PHE A 121 -9.19 -7.63 -7.69
C PHE A 121 -10.57 -7.59 -8.40
N PRO A 122 -11.64 -7.08 -7.74
CA PRO A 122 -11.73 -6.54 -6.37
C PRO A 122 -11.97 -7.59 -5.27
N ASP A 123 -12.59 -8.72 -5.60
CA ASP A 123 -13.13 -9.64 -4.58
C ASP A 123 -12.12 -10.63 -4.00
N GLY A 124 -10.86 -10.57 -4.42
CA GLY A 124 -9.84 -11.57 -4.09
C GLY A 124 -10.07 -12.92 -4.80
N ARG A 125 -10.92 -12.96 -5.83
CA ARG A 125 -11.33 -14.18 -6.55
C ARG A 125 -11.11 -14.03 -8.04
N ALA A 126 -10.66 -15.09 -8.69
CA ALA A 126 -10.55 -15.14 -10.15
C ALA A 126 -11.93 -15.08 -10.84
N LEU A 127 -11.98 -14.48 -12.02
CA LEU A 127 -13.23 -14.25 -12.79
C LEU A 127 -13.95 -15.55 -13.19
N SER A 128 -13.22 -16.65 -13.44
CA SER A 128 -13.79 -17.97 -13.75
C SER A 128 -12.83 -19.11 -13.38
N ARG A 129 -13.27 -20.37 -13.51
CA ARG A 129 -12.42 -21.55 -13.31
C ARG A 129 -11.18 -21.57 -14.20
N TRP A 130 -11.28 -21.03 -15.42
CA TRP A 130 -10.16 -20.98 -16.37
C TRP A 130 -9.17 -19.87 -16.01
N TRP A 131 -9.63 -18.77 -15.42
CA TRP A 131 -8.74 -17.72 -14.88
C TRP A 131 -7.96 -18.17 -13.65
N ARG A 132 -8.35 -19.27 -12.99
CA ARG A 132 -7.51 -19.89 -11.96
C ARG A 132 -6.23 -20.49 -12.54
N LEU A 133 -6.25 -20.96 -13.79
CA LEU A 133 -5.03 -21.40 -14.47
C LEU A 133 -4.08 -20.22 -14.69
N ALA A 134 -4.61 -19.03 -15.01
CA ALA A 134 -3.79 -17.83 -15.12
C ALA A 134 -3.11 -17.45 -13.79
N LEU A 135 -3.76 -17.68 -12.64
CA LEU A 135 -3.12 -17.49 -11.33
C LEU A 135 -1.94 -18.44 -11.10
N TRP A 136 -2.01 -19.68 -11.59
CA TRP A 136 -0.90 -20.63 -11.55
C TRP A 136 0.16 -20.35 -12.62
N ALA A 137 -0.23 -19.73 -13.73
CA ALA A 137 0.69 -19.31 -14.77
C ALA A 137 1.65 -18.22 -14.29
N VAL A 138 1.23 -17.30 -13.40
CA VAL A 138 2.10 -16.24 -12.85
C VAL A 138 3.36 -16.82 -12.18
N PRO A 139 3.29 -17.66 -11.12
CA PRO A 139 4.48 -18.21 -10.50
C PRO A 139 5.25 -19.16 -11.43
N ALA A 140 4.57 -19.88 -12.33
CA ALA A 140 5.23 -20.76 -13.30
C ALA A 140 6.09 -19.98 -14.30
N VAL A 141 5.57 -18.88 -14.85
CA VAL A 141 6.31 -17.99 -15.75
C VAL A 141 7.44 -17.31 -15.02
N VAL A 142 7.22 -16.85 -13.78
CA VAL A 142 8.31 -16.27 -12.98
C VAL A 142 9.39 -17.31 -12.72
N ALA A 143 9.05 -18.54 -12.35
CA ALA A 143 10.02 -19.63 -12.22
C ALA A 143 10.78 -19.91 -13.54
N GLY A 144 10.11 -19.82 -14.68
CA GLY A 144 10.75 -19.87 -16.00
C GLY A 144 11.75 -18.74 -16.21
N CYS A 145 11.37 -17.49 -15.89
CA CYS A 145 12.29 -16.34 -15.94
C CYS A 145 13.50 -16.56 -15.02
N LEU A 146 13.28 -17.08 -13.80
CA LEU A 146 14.37 -17.40 -12.88
C LEU A 146 15.30 -18.47 -13.47
N ALA A 147 14.74 -19.51 -14.07
CA ALA A 147 15.52 -20.53 -14.76
C ALA A 147 16.33 -19.91 -15.91
N GLY A 148 15.73 -19.03 -16.72
CA GLY A 148 16.44 -18.31 -17.78
C GLY A 148 17.62 -17.49 -17.27
N ILE A 149 17.42 -16.74 -16.18
CA ILE A 149 18.46 -15.94 -15.53
C ILE A 149 19.59 -16.83 -14.99
N LEU A 150 19.24 -17.88 -14.25
CA LEU A 150 20.23 -18.82 -13.68
C LEU A 150 20.98 -19.59 -14.75
N LEU A 151 20.38 -19.80 -15.92
CA LEU A 151 21.00 -20.46 -17.06
C LEU A 151 21.76 -19.51 -17.99
N SER A 152 21.73 -18.19 -17.74
CA SER A 152 22.38 -17.19 -18.58
C SER A 152 23.78 -16.87 -18.06
N PRO A 153 24.87 -17.17 -18.81
CA PRO A 153 26.23 -16.87 -18.37
C PRO A 153 26.48 -15.38 -18.10
N SER A 154 25.73 -14.48 -18.76
CA SER A 154 25.90 -13.03 -18.59
C SER A 154 25.51 -12.56 -17.19
N GLU A 155 24.50 -13.18 -16.57
CA GLU A 155 23.95 -12.77 -15.27
C GLU A 155 24.88 -13.14 -14.11
N TRP A 156 25.59 -14.27 -14.25
CA TRP A 156 26.65 -14.67 -13.32
C TRP A 156 27.81 -13.69 -13.37
N ARG A 157 28.28 -13.37 -14.60
CA ARG A 157 29.36 -12.39 -14.81
C ARG A 157 28.98 -10.99 -14.35
N TYR A 158 27.73 -10.58 -14.56
CA TYR A 158 27.20 -9.31 -14.05
C TYR A 158 27.23 -9.26 -12.52
N SER A 159 27.04 -10.40 -11.87
CA SER A 159 27.12 -10.53 -10.41
C SER A 159 28.54 -10.78 -9.89
N GLY A 160 29.56 -10.73 -10.76
CA GLY A 160 30.97 -10.96 -10.38
C GLY A 160 31.32 -12.43 -10.13
N LEU A 161 30.47 -13.38 -10.53
CA LEU A 161 30.66 -14.82 -10.29
C LEU A 161 31.00 -15.57 -11.59
N GLU A 162 31.72 -16.67 -11.46
CA GLU A 162 31.92 -17.61 -12.57
C GLU A 162 30.66 -18.46 -12.80
N PRO A 163 30.20 -18.60 -14.05
CA PRO A 163 29.04 -19.41 -14.35
C PRO A 163 29.34 -20.91 -14.16
N PRO A 164 28.40 -21.70 -13.61
CA PRO A 164 28.54 -23.15 -13.54
C PRO A 164 28.57 -23.79 -14.94
N PRO A 165 28.83 -25.11 -15.08
CA PRO A 165 28.63 -25.81 -16.33
C PRO A 165 27.16 -25.74 -16.75
N LEU A 166 26.87 -24.95 -17.78
CA LEU A 166 25.52 -24.67 -18.26
C LEU A 166 25.14 -25.55 -19.46
N PRO A 167 23.83 -25.77 -19.71
CA PRO A 167 23.34 -26.40 -20.92
C PRO A 167 23.78 -25.63 -22.18
N GLY A 168 23.71 -26.29 -23.35
CA GLY A 168 24.05 -25.66 -24.62
C GLY A 168 23.22 -24.40 -24.91
N GLU A 169 23.81 -23.45 -25.65
CA GLU A 169 23.26 -22.11 -25.93
C GLU A 169 21.83 -22.14 -26.52
N ALA A 170 21.52 -23.15 -27.33
CA ALA A 170 20.18 -23.33 -27.88
C ALA A 170 19.11 -23.54 -26.77
N VAL A 171 19.44 -24.28 -25.72
CA VAL A 171 18.53 -24.56 -24.60
C VAL A 171 18.35 -23.31 -23.74
N THR A 172 19.43 -22.62 -23.40
CA THR A 172 19.37 -21.41 -22.55
C THR A 172 18.63 -20.26 -23.25
N THR A 173 18.85 -20.11 -24.56
CA THR A 173 18.10 -19.16 -25.41
C THR A 173 16.63 -19.54 -25.49
N ALA A 174 16.31 -20.81 -25.73
CA ALA A 174 14.92 -21.27 -25.80
C ALA A 174 14.17 -21.02 -24.48
N VAL A 175 14.79 -21.34 -23.34
CA VAL A 175 14.18 -21.09 -22.01
C VAL A 175 13.92 -19.60 -21.80
N SER A 176 14.87 -18.73 -22.15
CA SER A 176 14.73 -17.28 -21.99
C SER A 176 13.62 -16.72 -22.88
N VAL A 177 13.58 -17.12 -24.15
CA VAL A 177 12.55 -16.68 -25.12
C VAL A 177 11.16 -17.16 -24.70
N VAL A 178 11.01 -18.44 -24.33
CA VAL A 178 9.73 -19.01 -23.89
C VAL A 178 9.23 -18.32 -22.62
N SER A 179 10.13 -18.07 -21.66
CA SER A 179 9.77 -17.41 -20.40
C SER A 179 9.36 -15.95 -20.62
N MET A 180 10.08 -15.22 -21.46
CA MET A 180 9.73 -13.85 -21.83
C MET A 180 8.39 -13.78 -22.58
N ALA A 181 8.17 -14.67 -23.56
CA ALA A 181 6.89 -14.77 -24.26
C ALA A 181 5.75 -15.11 -23.29
N GLY A 182 5.99 -16.00 -22.33
CA GLY A 182 5.06 -16.32 -21.25
C GLY A 182 4.71 -15.11 -20.38
N LEU A 183 5.70 -14.30 -20.01
CA LEU A 183 5.51 -13.09 -19.21
C LEU A 183 4.66 -12.05 -19.95
N LEU A 184 4.97 -11.81 -21.23
CA LEU A 184 4.17 -10.92 -22.08
C LEU A 184 2.74 -11.46 -22.25
N GLY A 185 2.57 -12.77 -22.44
CA GLY A 185 1.27 -13.42 -22.50
C GLY A 185 0.44 -13.23 -21.23
N VAL A 186 1.05 -13.41 -20.05
CA VAL A 186 0.40 -13.20 -18.75
C VAL A 186 0.03 -11.72 -18.55
N LEU A 187 0.89 -10.79 -18.97
CA LEU A 187 0.58 -9.35 -18.93
C LEU A 187 -0.63 -9.01 -19.80
N VAL A 188 -0.71 -9.55 -21.02
CA VAL A 188 -1.86 -9.39 -21.91
C VAL A 188 -3.12 -9.99 -21.26
N LEU A 189 -3.02 -11.19 -20.68
CA LEU A 189 -4.13 -11.81 -19.96
C LEU A 189 -4.59 -10.96 -18.76
N ALA A 190 -3.67 -10.32 -18.05
CA ALA A 190 -4.00 -9.42 -16.94
C ALA A 190 -4.82 -8.22 -17.45
N VAL A 191 -4.41 -7.59 -18.55
CA VAL A 191 -5.17 -6.51 -19.20
C VAL A 191 -6.56 -6.98 -19.63
N ILE A 192 -6.65 -8.16 -20.27
CA ILE A 192 -7.93 -8.74 -20.68
C ILE A 192 -8.82 -9.01 -19.46
N SER A 193 -8.26 -9.50 -18.36
CA SER A 193 -8.99 -9.76 -17.11
C SER A 193 -9.64 -8.48 -16.57
N VAL A 194 -8.86 -7.39 -16.50
CA VAL A 194 -9.32 -6.08 -16.05
C VAL A 194 -10.40 -5.53 -17.00
N LEU A 195 -10.22 -5.64 -18.31
CA LEU A 195 -11.20 -5.18 -19.30
C LEU A 195 -12.52 -5.97 -19.23
N LEU A 196 -12.45 -7.29 -19.07
CA LEU A 196 -13.64 -8.14 -18.93
C LEU A 196 -14.40 -7.82 -17.65
N ARG A 197 -13.70 -7.55 -16.55
CA ARG A 197 -14.32 -7.09 -15.29
C ARG A 197 -14.98 -5.73 -15.47
N TYR A 198 -14.28 -4.79 -16.10
CA TYR A 198 -14.85 -3.47 -16.40
C TYR A 198 -16.13 -3.57 -17.25
N ARG A 199 -16.17 -4.47 -18.25
CA ARG A 199 -17.37 -4.64 -19.09
C ARG A 199 -18.53 -5.32 -18.36
N ARG A 200 -18.23 -6.30 -17.49
CA ARG A 200 -19.24 -7.11 -16.79
C ARG A 200 -19.74 -6.51 -15.48
N GLY A 201 -18.96 -5.64 -14.85
CA GLY A 201 -19.28 -5.06 -13.55
C GLY A 201 -20.38 -4.00 -13.63
N ASP A 202 -21.10 -3.87 -12.51
CA ASP A 202 -22.09 -2.81 -12.27
C ASP A 202 -21.40 -1.42 -12.19
N ASP A 203 -22.17 -0.33 -12.18
CA ASP A 203 -21.64 1.04 -12.24
C ASP A 203 -20.61 1.37 -11.13
N VAL A 204 -20.79 0.79 -9.94
CA VAL A 204 -19.85 0.95 -8.82
C VAL A 204 -18.56 0.15 -9.06
N GLU A 205 -18.66 -1.09 -9.53
CA GLU A 205 -17.50 -1.94 -9.82
C GLU A 205 -16.68 -1.36 -10.98
N ARG A 206 -17.34 -0.78 -11.98
CA ARG A 206 -16.69 -0.05 -13.09
C ARG A 206 -15.83 1.11 -12.59
N LEU A 207 -16.33 1.88 -11.63
CA LEU A 207 -15.58 2.99 -11.04
C LEU A 207 -14.38 2.49 -10.21
N GLN A 208 -14.53 1.40 -9.49
CA GLN A 208 -13.45 0.78 -8.71
C GLN A 208 -12.35 0.21 -9.62
N VAL A 209 -12.74 -0.50 -10.69
CA VAL A 209 -11.81 -1.10 -11.66
C VAL A 209 -11.15 -0.04 -12.54
N ARG A 210 -11.81 1.10 -12.83
CA ARG A 210 -11.24 2.15 -13.69
C ARG A 210 -9.91 2.69 -13.18
N TRP A 211 -9.83 3.06 -11.90
CA TRP A 211 -8.61 3.64 -11.33
C TRP A 211 -7.49 2.60 -11.22
N LEU A 212 -7.85 1.37 -10.86
CA LEU A 212 -6.88 0.28 -10.76
C LEU A 212 -6.40 -0.21 -12.12
N GLY A 213 -7.27 -0.23 -13.13
CA GLY A 213 -6.92 -0.59 -14.49
C GLY A 213 -5.89 0.36 -15.11
N LEU A 214 -6.00 1.66 -14.79
CA LEU A 214 -4.96 2.64 -15.15
C LEU A 214 -3.62 2.32 -14.48
N GLY A 215 -3.64 1.98 -13.18
CA GLY A 215 -2.43 1.55 -12.47
C GLY A 215 -1.83 0.26 -13.06
N PHE A 216 -2.66 -0.68 -13.48
CA PHE A 216 -2.19 -1.92 -14.09
C PHE A 216 -1.66 -1.78 -15.51
N LEU A 217 -2.12 -0.80 -16.28
CA LEU A 217 -1.57 -0.50 -17.60
C LEU A 217 -0.09 -0.10 -17.54
N ILE A 218 0.39 0.39 -16.40
CA ILE A 218 1.81 0.70 -16.18
C ILE A 218 2.68 -0.55 -16.31
N LEU A 219 2.20 -1.73 -15.90
CA LEU A 219 2.97 -2.97 -15.99
C LEU A 219 3.32 -3.37 -17.44
N PRO A 220 2.34 -3.59 -18.35
CA PRO A 220 2.66 -3.97 -19.73
C PRO A 220 3.35 -2.83 -20.48
N ILE A 221 2.95 -1.57 -20.28
CA ILE A 221 3.56 -0.42 -20.96
C ILE A 221 5.02 -0.27 -20.50
N GLY A 222 5.26 -0.28 -19.19
CA GLY A 222 6.59 -0.18 -18.60
C GLY A 222 7.50 -1.31 -19.06
N MET A 223 6.99 -2.55 -19.10
CA MET A 223 7.73 -3.71 -19.60
C MET A 223 8.12 -3.55 -21.07
N VAL A 224 7.19 -3.15 -21.93
CA VAL A 224 7.48 -2.92 -23.36
C VAL A 224 8.50 -1.79 -23.53
N LEU A 225 8.36 -0.68 -22.80
CA LEU A 225 9.32 0.43 -22.86
C LEU A 225 10.71 0.02 -22.39
N ALA A 226 10.81 -0.79 -21.33
CA ALA A 226 12.09 -1.32 -20.85
C ALA A 226 12.75 -2.22 -21.89
N LEU A 227 11.98 -3.10 -22.54
CA LEU A 227 12.47 -3.97 -23.63
C LEU A 227 12.92 -3.18 -24.86
N VAL A 228 12.13 -2.18 -25.27
CA VAL A 228 12.47 -1.31 -26.41
C VAL A 228 13.74 -0.51 -26.13
N SER A 229 13.89 0.01 -24.91
CA SER A 229 15.12 0.70 -24.48
C SER A 229 16.33 -0.24 -24.47
N ALA A 230 16.17 -1.46 -23.97
CA ALA A 230 17.21 -2.48 -24.05
C ALA A 230 17.66 -2.73 -25.50
N ALA A 231 16.69 -2.85 -26.43
CA ALA A 231 16.96 -3.17 -27.82
C ALA A 231 17.56 -2.01 -28.62
N LEU A 232 17.13 -0.78 -28.36
CA LEU A 232 17.56 0.41 -29.12
C LEU A 232 18.79 1.10 -28.53
N LEU A 233 18.89 1.15 -27.21
CA LEU A 233 19.90 1.92 -26.48
C LEU A 233 20.92 1.03 -25.75
N GLY A 234 20.68 -0.29 -25.69
CA GLY A 234 21.51 -1.22 -24.90
C GLY A 234 21.32 -1.08 -23.39
N GLU A 235 20.42 -0.20 -22.94
CA GLU A 235 20.20 0.12 -21.53
C GLU A 235 18.73 -0.03 -21.15
N ALA A 236 18.45 -0.80 -20.10
CA ALA A 236 17.10 -0.99 -19.58
C ALA A 236 16.94 -0.57 -18.11
N ALA A 237 18.04 -0.33 -17.39
CA ALA A 237 18.02 -0.16 -15.94
C ALA A 237 17.23 1.08 -15.48
N VAL A 238 17.39 2.21 -16.19
CA VAL A 238 16.70 3.47 -15.84
C VAL A 238 15.21 3.34 -16.08
N ILE A 239 14.78 2.89 -17.27
CA ILE A 239 13.35 2.70 -17.55
C ILE A 239 12.76 1.61 -16.65
N GLY A 240 13.53 0.55 -16.41
CA GLY A 240 13.25 -0.54 -15.49
C GLY A 240 12.88 -0.05 -14.10
N SER A 241 13.79 0.69 -13.48
CA SER A 241 13.60 1.24 -12.13
C SER A 241 12.44 2.22 -12.06
N VAL A 242 12.29 3.11 -13.05
CA VAL A 242 11.18 4.07 -13.12
C VAL A 242 9.84 3.37 -13.22
N PHE A 243 9.69 2.35 -14.07
CA PHE A 243 8.41 1.66 -14.22
C PHE A 243 8.05 0.86 -12.96
N LEU A 244 9.03 0.22 -12.30
CA LEU A 244 8.80 -0.54 -11.08
C LEU A 244 8.38 0.39 -9.94
N ALA A 245 9.05 1.54 -9.80
CA ALA A 245 8.68 2.56 -8.83
C ALA A 245 7.28 3.14 -9.10
N ALA A 246 6.97 3.44 -10.37
CA ALA A 246 5.65 3.90 -10.76
C ALA A 246 4.55 2.88 -10.43
N THR A 247 4.81 1.59 -10.66
CA THR A 247 3.87 0.51 -10.31
C THR A 247 3.66 0.42 -8.80
N ALA A 248 4.74 0.45 -8.02
CA ALA A 248 4.70 0.36 -6.56
C ALA A 248 3.94 1.52 -5.89
N LEU A 249 3.87 2.69 -6.53
CA LEU A 249 3.09 3.85 -6.08
C LEU A 249 1.68 3.89 -6.64
N ALA A 250 1.50 3.56 -7.92
CA ALA A 250 0.20 3.66 -8.59
C ALA A 250 -0.81 2.66 -8.02
N LEU A 251 -0.39 1.43 -7.69
CA LEU A 251 -1.27 0.40 -7.14
C LEU A 251 -1.88 0.79 -5.79
N PRO A 252 -1.11 1.17 -4.75
CA PRO A 252 -1.70 1.58 -3.48
C PRO A 252 -2.54 2.85 -3.61
N LEU A 253 -2.15 3.81 -4.45
CA LEU A 253 -2.94 5.01 -4.71
C LEU A 253 -4.27 4.69 -5.39
N ALA A 254 -4.28 3.80 -6.37
CA ALA A 254 -5.51 3.38 -7.04
C ALA A 254 -6.45 2.62 -6.08
N ILE A 255 -5.90 1.70 -5.28
CA ILE A 255 -6.67 0.98 -4.24
C ILE A 255 -7.19 1.97 -3.19
N TRP A 256 -6.37 2.93 -2.78
CA TRP A 256 -6.75 3.98 -1.85
C TRP A 256 -7.95 4.78 -2.33
N VAL A 257 -7.91 5.24 -3.58
CA VAL A 257 -9.00 5.99 -4.21
C VAL A 257 -10.24 5.10 -4.33
N ALA A 258 -10.10 3.83 -4.71
CA ALA A 258 -11.21 2.89 -4.79
C ALA A 258 -11.90 2.67 -3.43
N VAL A 259 -11.11 2.54 -2.35
CA VAL A 259 -11.61 2.37 -0.98
C VAL A 259 -12.28 3.63 -0.45
N THR A 260 -11.64 4.79 -0.62
CA THR A 260 -12.09 6.04 0.01
C THR A 260 -13.22 6.72 -0.76
N ARG A 261 -13.15 6.75 -2.09
CA ARG A 261 -14.10 7.49 -2.94
C ARG A 261 -15.26 6.63 -3.42
N HIS A 262 -15.03 5.33 -3.63
CA HIS A 262 -16.02 4.41 -4.20
C HIS A 262 -16.46 3.34 -3.21
N GLY A 263 -16.18 3.54 -1.92
CA GLY A 263 -16.66 2.69 -0.82
C GLY A 263 -16.18 1.24 -0.88
N LEU A 264 -15.12 0.92 -1.64
CA LEU A 264 -14.63 -0.45 -1.78
C LEU A 264 -14.27 -1.00 -0.38
N TYR A 265 -14.92 -2.10 0.01
CA TYR A 265 -14.84 -2.78 1.31
C TYR A 265 -15.51 -2.10 2.52
N GLU A 266 -16.23 -0.98 2.33
CA GLU A 266 -16.94 -0.23 3.40
C GLU A 266 -16.05 0.17 4.59
N ILE A 267 -14.74 0.33 4.38
CA ILE A 267 -13.78 0.67 5.44
C ILE A 267 -13.42 2.16 5.53
N ALA A 268 -14.00 3.02 4.68
CA ALA A 268 -13.61 4.42 4.52
C ALA A 268 -13.54 5.20 5.86
N ARG A 269 -14.48 4.97 6.79
CA ARG A 269 -14.50 5.62 8.12
C ARG A 269 -13.23 5.33 8.93
N VAL A 270 -12.72 4.10 8.86
CA VAL A 270 -11.50 3.70 9.56
C VAL A 270 -10.28 4.30 8.88
N VAL A 271 -10.29 4.32 7.54
CA VAL A 271 -9.18 4.85 6.74
C VAL A 271 -8.87 6.29 7.13
N SER A 272 -9.89 7.16 7.24
CA SER A 272 -9.72 8.55 7.68
C SER A 272 -9.06 8.65 9.06
N ARG A 273 -9.49 7.80 10.01
CA ARG A 273 -8.94 7.80 11.38
C ARG A 273 -7.49 7.32 11.42
N THR A 274 -7.14 6.30 10.65
CA THR A 274 -5.76 5.81 10.62
C THR A 274 -4.83 6.76 9.86
N VAL A 275 -5.30 7.42 8.80
CA VAL A 275 -4.55 8.48 8.10
C VAL A 275 -4.28 9.64 9.02
N LEU A 276 -5.31 10.07 9.76
CA LEU A 276 -5.17 11.13 10.74
C LEU A 276 -4.10 10.77 11.76
N TYR A 277 -4.15 9.57 12.35
CA TYR A 277 -3.12 9.11 13.28
C TYR A 277 -1.73 8.98 12.63
N ALA A 278 -1.65 8.55 11.37
CA ALA A 278 -0.39 8.44 10.65
C ALA A 278 0.23 9.82 10.35
N ILE A 279 -0.57 10.78 9.86
CA ILE A 279 -0.13 12.17 9.61
C ILE A 279 0.32 12.81 10.92
N VAL A 280 -0.47 12.63 11.98
CA VAL A 280 -0.14 13.10 13.32
C VAL A 280 1.19 12.53 13.78
N THR A 281 1.37 11.21 13.69
CA THR A 281 2.59 10.53 14.15
C THR A 281 3.80 10.98 13.34
N ALA A 282 3.65 11.07 12.01
CA ALA A 282 4.69 11.58 11.12
C ALA A 282 5.06 13.03 11.43
N MET A 283 4.07 13.88 11.77
CA MET A 283 4.32 15.27 12.17
C MET A 283 5.07 15.34 13.50
N VAL A 284 4.72 14.51 14.49
CA VAL A 284 5.45 14.43 15.76
C VAL A 284 6.89 13.97 15.54
N VAL A 285 7.08 12.89 14.77
CA VAL A 285 8.42 12.37 14.44
C VAL A 285 9.23 13.39 13.64
N GLY A 286 8.61 14.08 12.68
CA GLY A 286 9.26 15.12 11.88
C GLY A 286 9.68 16.32 12.71
N ILE A 287 8.81 16.82 13.59
CA ILE A 287 9.15 17.91 14.53
C ILE A 287 10.30 17.46 15.44
N TYR A 288 10.22 16.25 16.00
CA TYR A 288 11.29 15.69 16.82
C TYR A 288 12.61 15.64 16.06
N ALA A 289 12.62 15.10 14.84
CA ALA A 289 13.82 15.01 14.00
C ALA A 289 14.42 16.39 13.71
N VAL A 290 13.60 17.37 13.32
CA VAL A 290 14.05 18.75 13.04
C VAL A 290 14.62 19.40 14.29
N VAL A 291 13.97 19.27 15.44
CA VAL A 291 14.44 19.88 16.69
C VAL A 291 15.75 19.23 17.14
N VAL A 292 15.86 17.91 17.11
CA VAL A 292 17.09 17.19 17.49
C VAL A 292 18.25 17.53 16.55
N THR A 293 18.03 17.52 15.24
CA THR A 293 19.09 17.90 14.27
C THR A 293 19.51 19.36 14.43
N SER A 294 18.56 20.29 14.58
CA SER A 294 18.85 21.71 14.79
C SER A 294 19.65 21.96 16.07
N VAL A 295 19.28 21.34 17.18
CA VAL A 295 20.00 21.48 18.47
C VAL A 295 21.38 20.84 18.40
N THR A 296 21.52 19.69 17.76
CA THR A 296 22.82 19.01 17.59
C THR A 296 23.78 19.83 16.73
N TRP A 297 23.26 20.49 15.68
CA TRP A 297 24.05 21.38 14.82
C TRP A 297 24.44 22.70 15.51
N LEU A 298 23.52 23.31 16.28
CA LEU A 298 23.72 24.62 16.88
C LEU A 298 24.51 24.56 18.20
N LEU A 299 24.47 23.44 18.93
CA LEU A 299 25.05 23.30 20.27
C LEU A 299 25.88 22.00 20.41
N PRO A 300 27.01 21.87 19.69
CA PRO A 300 27.81 20.63 19.67
C PRO A 300 28.45 20.26 21.03
N GLY A 301 28.37 21.12 22.07
CA GLY A 301 29.03 20.93 23.37
C GLY A 301 28.15 20.45 24.54
N LEU A 302 26.83 20.26 24.38
CA LEU A 302 25.91 19.93 25.47
C LEU A 302 25.05 18.68 25.17
N PRO A 303 25.65 17.48 25.11
CA PRO A 303 24.99 16.30 24.55
C PRO A 303 23.76 15.82 25.33
N ALA A 304 23.73 15.95 26.67
CA ALA A 304 22.61 15.43 27.48
C ALA A 304 21.48 16.44 27.69
N LEU A 305 21.81 17.69 28.04
CA LEU A 305 20.82 18.74 28.30
C LEU A 305 20.17 19.27 27.01
N GLY A 306 20.92 19.34 25.91
CA GLY A 306 20.39 19.74 24.60
C GLY A 306 19.34 18.75 24.09
N VAL A 307 19.60 17.45 24.19
CA VAL A 307 18.66 16.39 23.79
C VAL A 307 17.40 16.38 24.67
N ALA A 308 17.54 16.60 25.98
CA ALA A 308 16.41 16.68 26.90
C ALA A 308 15.50 17.89 26.59
N LEU A 309 16.05 19.08 26.38
CA LEU A 309 15.30 20.28 26.01
C LEU A 309 14.66 20.16 24.62
N ALA A 310 15.39 19.58 23.65
CA ALA A 310 14.88 19.27 22.31
C ALA A 310 13.65 18.35 22.37
N THR A 311 13.72 17.30 23.20
CA THR A 311 12.62 16.35 23.38
C THR A 311 11.41 17.02 24.02
N LEU A 312 11.62 17.92 24.99
CA LEU A 312 10.55 18.64 25.69
C LEU A 312 9.84 19.65 24.77
N VAL A 313 10.59 20.36 23.93
CA VAL A 313 10.03 21.28 22.92
C VAL A 313 9.27 20.51 21.83
N ALA A 314 9.80 19.38 21.35
CA ALA A 314 9.11 18.53 20.39
C ALA A 314 7.79 17.98 20.95
N ALA A 315 7.80 17.51 22.20
CA ALA A 315 6.60 17.04 22.89
C ALA A 315 5.56 18.17 23.09
N ALA A 316 6.01 19.38 23.43
CA ALA A 316 5.13 20.54 23.59
C ALA A 316 4.51 21.00 22.26
N ALA A 317 5.25 20.92 21.15
CA ALA A 317 4.78 21.30 19.81
C ALA A 317 3.86 20.25 19.16
N ALA A 318 3.98 18.97 19.55
CA ALA A 318 3.15 17.88 19.05
C ALA A 318 1.65 18.08 19.34
N LEU A 319 1.31 18.49 20.57
CA LEU A 319 -0.07 18.67 21.04
C LEU A 319 -0.89 19.75 20.30
N PRO A 320 -0.37 20.96 20.01
CA PRO A 320 -1.11 21.94 19.21
C PRO A 320 -1.18 21.56 17.72
N ALA A 321 -0.12 20.97 17.17
CA ALA A 321 -0.09 20.44 15.79
C ALA A 321 -1.19 19.38 15.56
N LEU A 322 -1.32 18.46 16.51
CA LEU A 322 -2.39 17.47 16.61
C LEU A 322 -3.79 18.08 16.42
N ARG A 323 -4.07 19.17 17.14
CA ARG A 323 -5.38 19.85 17.11
C ARG A 323 -5.64 20.58 15.80
N LEU A 324 -4.61 21.14 15.16
CA LEU A 324 -4.72 21.85 13.87
C LEU A 324 -5.00 20.88 12.71
N VAL A 325 -4.32 19.74 12.69
CA VAL A 325 -4.51 18.71 11.66
C VAL A 325 -5.88 18.05 11.80
N GLN A 326 -6.31 17.73 13.03
CA GLN A 326 -7.66 17.22 13.32
C GLN A 326 -8.74 18.14 12.74
N ARG A 327 -8.72 19.43 13.11
CA ARG A 327 -9.71 20.41 12.63
C ARG A 327 -9.73 20.57 11.10
N ARG A 328 -8.58 20.44 10.43
CA ARG A 328 -8.47 20.58 8.97
C ARG A 328 -8.97 19.35 8.22
N ILE A 329 -8.75 18.15 8.77
CA ILE A 329 -9.17 16.88 8.16
C ILE A 329 -10.63 16.60 8.46
N ASP A 330 -11.10 16.82 9.69
CA ASP A 330 -12.50 16.64 10.08
C ASP A 330 -13.43 17.51 9.22
N ARG A 331 -13.04 18.76 8.94
CA ARG A 331 -13.75 19.65 8.01
C ARG A 331 -13.80 19.16 6.56
N ARG A 332 -12.84 18.34 6.13
CA ARG A 332 -12.65 17.97 4.71
C ARG A 332 -13.11 16.55 4.38
N PHE A 333 -13.12 15.65 5.37
CA PHE A 333 -13.46 14.23 5.18
C PHE A 333 -14.68 13.75 5.96
N ASP A 334 -15.12 14.45 7.02
CA ASP A 334 -16.25 14.02 7.87
C ASP A 334 -17.33 15.10 7.99
N ARG A 335 -17.56 15.84 6.90
CA ARG A 335 -18.55 16.93 6.85
C ARG A 335 -19.97 16.45 7.19
N ALA A 336 -20.31 15.21 6.84
CA ALA A 336 -21.63 14.63 7.11
C ALA A 336 -21.83 14.15 8.57
N HIS A 337 -20.75 13.89 9.33
CA HIS A 337 -20.86 13.39 10.70
C HIS A 337 -20.66 14.49 11.75
N TYR A 338 -19.86 15.52 11.45
CA TYR A 338 -19.80 16.71 12.31
C TYR A 338 -21.14 17.44 12.35
N ASP A 339 -21.84 17.53 11.22
CA ASP A 339 -23.22 18.04 11.20
C ASP A 339 -24.16 17.18 12.07
N ALA A 340 -23.94 15.86 12.16
CA ALA A 340 -24.77 14.99 13.00
C ALA A 340 -24.46 15.13 14.50
N ASP A 341 -23.18 15.15 14.90
CA ASP A 341 -22.78 15.30 16.30
C ASP A 341 -23.02 16.74 16.82
N GLU A 342 -22.88 17.76 15.96
CA GLU A 342 -23.23 19.15 16.29
C GLU A 342 -24.75 19.33 16.39
N VAL A 343 -25.55 18.67 15.53
CA VAL A 343 -27.01 18.67 15.63
C VAL A 343 -27.50 17.90 16.87
N VAL A 344 -26.92 16.74 17.18
CA VAL A 344 -27.25 15.95 18.39
C VAL A 344 -26.78 16.66 19.66
N GLY A 345 -25.60 17.28 19.64
CA GLY A 345 -25.09 18.10 20.73
C GLY A 345 -25.96 19.32 20.97
N ALA A 346 -26.32 20.06 19.92
CA ALA A 346 -27.23 21.20 19.99
C ALA A 346 -28.66 20.80 20.38
N PHE A 347 -29.10 19.58 20.05
CA PHE A 347 -30.38 19.03 20.49
C PHE A 347 -30.36 18.62 21.97
N GLY A 348 -29.27 17.99 22.42
CA GLY A 348 -29.04 17.67 23.83
C GLY A 348 -28.93 18.91 24.71
N GLU A 349 -28.27 19.96 24.23
CA GLU A 349 -28.16 21.24 24.94
C GLU A 349 -29.52 21.95 25.04
N ARG A 350 -30.34 21.91 23.97
CA ARG A 350 -31.71 22.47 23.94
C ARG A 350 -32.69 21.72 24.84
N LEU A 351 -32.60 20.39 24.93
CA LEU A 351 -33.38 19.60 25.88
C LEU A 351 -32.98 19.90 27.34
N ARG A 352 -31.70 20.20 27.57
CA ARG A 352 -31.14 20.47 28.89
C ARG A 352 -31.42 21.89 29.39
N THR A 353 -31.62 22.86 28.50
CA THR A 353 -31.93 24.26 28.85
C THR A 353 -33.42 24.55 29.04
N GLY A 354 -34.29 23.55 28.82
CA GLY A 354 -35.71 23.62 29.17
C GLY A 354 -36.49 24.59 28.29
N THR A 355 -37.15 24.08 27.26
CA THR A 355 -38.21 24.82 26.57
C THR A 355 -39.37 23.89 26.24
N ASP A 356 -40.47 24.16 26.94
CA ASP A 356 -41.88 23.78 26.77
C ASP A 356 -42.26 22.52 25.93
N PRO A 357 -42.87 21.47 26.55
CA PRO A 357 -43.26 20.21 25.90
C PRO A 357 -44.29 20.29 24.74
N LEU A 358 -44.80 21.48 24.40
CA LEU A 358 -45.86 21.66 23.40
C LEU A 358 -45.36 22.20 22.04
N THR A 359 -44.04 22.37 21.84
CA THR A 359 -43.43 22.75 20.55
C THR A 359 -42.50 21.69 19.95
N THR A 360 -42.30 20.58 20.68
CA THR A 360 -41.36 19.49 20.38
C THR A 360 -41.61 18.70 19.09
N PRO A 361 -42.85 18.50 18.57
CA PRO A 361 -43.06 17.68 17.36
C PRO A 361 -42.50 18.32 16.08
N ASP A 362 -42.73 19.61 15.87
CA ASP A 362 -42.36 20.30 14.62
C ASP A 362 -40.85 20.50 14.50
N ASP A 363 -40.17 20.81 15.60
CA ASP A 363 -38.71 20.97 15.60
C ASP A 363 -37.98 19.62 15.48
N LEU A 364 -38.55 18.54 16.03
CA LEU A 364 -38.00 17.19 15.88
C LEU A 364 -38.22 16.66 14.45
N THR A 365 -39.36 16.98 13.84
CA THR A 365 -39.62 16.69 12.41
C THR A 365 -38.65 17.45 11.52
N ARG A 366 -38.46 18.76 11.73
CA ARG A 366 -37.52 19.58 10.93
C ARG A 366 -36.06 19.15 11.08
N ALA A 367 -35.65 18.74 12.28
CA ALA A 367 -34.30 18.24 12.51
C ALA A 367 -34.07 16.90 11.79
N VAL A 368 -35.04 16.00 11.84
CA VAL A 368 -35.02 14.72 11.12
C VAL A 368 -35.05 14.95 9.60
N GLU A 369 -35.85 15.90 9.13
CA GLU A 369 -36.00 16.23 7.72
C GLU A 369 -34.73 16.86 7.13
N ARG A 370 -34.06 17.74 7.88
CA ARG A 370 -32.75 18.30 7.48
C ARG A 370 -31.61 17.29 7.50
N THR A 371 -31.64 16.33 8.44
CA THR A 371 -30.51 15.42 8.67
C THR A 371 -30.62 14.14 7.84
N LEU A 372 -31.84 13.63 7.64
CA LEU A 372 -32.07 12.31 7.06
C LEU A 372 -32.85 12.34 5.73
N GLN A 373 -33.42 13.50 5.33
CA GLN A 373 -34.29 13.66 4.14
C GLN A 373 -35.22 12.45 3.87
N PRO A 374 -36.01 12.01 4.85
CA PRO A 374 -36.85 10.82 4.69
C PRO A 374 -38.05 11.13 3.79
N THR A 375 -38.53 10.12 3.06
CA THR A 375 -39.69 10.22 2.16
C THR A 375 -41.03 10.27 2.91
N SER A 376 -41.07 9.90 4.20
CA SER A 376 -42.23 10.12 5.08
C SER A 376 -41.83 10.10 6.57
N ILE A 377 -42.49 10.92 7.39
CA ILE A 377 -42.35 10.96 8.86
C ILE A 377 -43.74 10.88 9.49
N GLY A 378 -43.91 10.08 10.54
CA GLY A 378 -45.14 10.02 11.32
C GLY A 378 -44.85 10.09 12.82
N ILE A 379 -45.55 10.98 13.53
CA ILE A 379 -45.46 11.11 14.99
C ILE A 379 -46.73 10.52 15.61
N TRP A 380 -46.56 9.57 16.53
CA TRP A 380 -47.65 8.98 17.31
C TRP A 380 -47.60 9.51 18.73
N THR A 381 -48.55 10.37 19.09
CA THR A 381 -48.74 10.82 20.47
C THR A 381 -49.83 9.97 21.12
N THR A 382 -49.51 9.32 22.25
CA THR A 382 -50.52 8.65 23.07
C THR A 382 -51.29 9.69 23.88
N GLY A 383 -52.32 10.28 23.27
CA GLY A 383 -53.30 11.11 23.97
C GLY A 383 -54.36 10.25 24.67
N ALA A 384 -54.62 10.53 25.95
CA ALA A 384 -55.64 9.90 26.76
C ALA A 384 -57.02 10.02 26.10
N ARG A 385 -57.72 8.89 25.94
CA ARG A 385 -59.14 8.86 25.61
C ARG A 385 -59.90 9.60 26.72
N ARG A 386 -60.63 10.66 26.36
CA ARG A 386 -61.82 11.07 27.10
C ARG A 386 -63.04 10.53 26.39
#